data_AF-A0A1I4RQJ0-F1
#
_entry.id   AF-A0A1I4RQJ0-F1
#
_cell.length_a   1.000
_cell.length_b   1.000
_cell.length_c   1.000
_cell.angle_alpha   90.00
_cell.angle_beta   90.00
_cell.angle_gamma   90.00
#
_symmetry.space_group_name_H-M   'P 1'
#
loop_
_entity.id
_entity.type
_entity.pdbx_description
1 polymer ?
#
loop_
_entity_poly.entity_id
_entity_poly.type
_entity_poly.pdbx_seq_one_letter_code
_entity_poly.pdbx_strand_id
1 'polypeptide(L)' 'MQTNLSSFNATHRPMPAVAASALNEPADHPVTLVESTELLRGNKTVGILHNGSLYRLQATKLGKLILTK' A
#
# COMPACT_ATOMS: atom_id res chain seq x y z
N MET A 1 -1.50 29.87 43.18
CA MET A 1 -2.53 28.81 43.33
C MET A 1 -3.79 29.30 42.62
N GLN A 2 -4.44 28.44 41.82
CA GLN A 2 -5.52 28.70 40.83
C GLN A 2 -5.05 29.37 39.52
N THR A 3 -5.45 28.95 38.31
CA THR A 3 -6.74 28.34 37.89
C THR A 3 -6.58 27.19 36.89
N ASN A 4 -7.35 26.12 37.09
CA ASN A 4 -7.60 25.08 36.08
C ASN A 4 -8.66 25.59 35.09
N LEU A 5 -8.40 25.47 33.78
CA LEU A 5 -9.45 25.52 32.76
C LEU A 5 -9.94 24.10 32.46
N SER A 6 -11.22 23.90 32.67
CA SER A 6 -12.01 22.72 32.33
C SER A 6 -12.62 22.82 30.92
N SER A 7 -13.04 21.66 30.40
CA SER A 7 -13.93 21.39 29.24
C SER A 7 -13.17 20.94 27.98
N PHE A 8 -13.56 19.91 27.23
CA PHE A 8 -14.91 19.53 26.78
C PHE A 8 -15.05 18.01 26.55
N ASN A 9 -16.29 17.54 26.69
CA ASN A 9 -16.74 16.16 26.49
C ASN A 9 -17.35 16.02 25.07
N ALA A 10 -17.13 14.90 24.37
CA ALA A 10 -17.93 14.57 23.17
C ALA A 10 -18.00 13.05 22.91
N THR A 11 -19.18 12.51 23.21
CA THR A 11 -19.76 11.21 22.86
C THR A 11 -19.44 10.74 21.43
N HIS A 12 -18.77 9.59 21.28
CA HIS A 12 -18.64 8.90 19.99
C HIS A 12 -19.68 7.75 19.89
N ARG A 13 -20.57 7.84 18.91
CA ARG A 13 -21.60 6.83 18.59
C ARG A 13 -20.98 5.70 17.73
N PRO A 14 -21.17 4.41 18.03
CA PRO A 14 -20.72 3.33 17.15
C PRO A 14 -21.72 3.11 16.00
N MET A 15 -21.21 3.01 14.77
CA MET A 15 -21.95 2.60 13.57
C MET A 15 -21.71 1.10 13.27
N PRO A 16 -22.66 0.39 12.66
CA PRO A 16 -22.62 -1.07 12.53
C PRO A 16 -21.70 -1.53 11.39
N ALA A 17 -20.90 -2.56 11.68
CA ALA A 17 -20.07 -3.27 10.70
C ALA A 17 -20.96 -4.16 9.81
N VAL A 18 -21.21 -3.71 8.58
CA VAL A 18 -21.73 -4.59 7.52
C VAL A 18 -20.54 -5.17 6.76
N ALA A 19 -20.17 -6.39 7.16
CA ALA A 19 -19.23 -7.24 6.47
C ALA A 19 -19.76 -7.57 5.07
N ALA A 20 -19.14 -7.00 4.05
CA ALA A 20 -19.28 -7.43 2.67
C ALA A 20 -17.88 -7.75 2.10
N SER A 21 -17.21 -8.74 2.69
CA SER A 21 -16.09 -9.42 2.02
C SER A 21 -16.66 -10.50 1.12
N ALA A 22 -17.23 -10.08 0.00
CA ALA A 22 -17.66 -10.98 -1.06
C ALA A 22 -16.61 -10.97 -2.18
N LEU A 23 -15.86 -12.06 -2.25
CA LEU A 23 -15.40 -12.73 -3.48
C LEU A 23 -14.40 -11.96 -4.37
N ASN A 24 -13.11 -12.09 -4.06
CA ASN A 24 -12.05 -11.94 -5.06
C ASN A 24 -11.50 -13.32 -5.41
N GLU A 25 -12.25 -14.11 -6.19
CA GLU A 25 -11.75 -15.31 -6.85
C GLU A 25 -10.59 -14.91 -7.76
N PRO A 26 -9.35 -15.39 -7.54
CA PRO A 26 -8.28 -15.13 -8.47
C PRO A 26 -8.57 -15.94 -9.74
N ALA A 27 -8.85 -15.25 -10.85
CA ALA A 27 -8.80 -15.86 -12.16
C ALA A 27 -7.41 -16.47 -12.33
N ASP A 28 -7.35 -17.81 -12.43
CA ASP A 28 -6.17 -18.67 -12.58
C ASP A 28 -5.48 -18.38 -13.92
N HIS A 29 -4.87 -17.19 -14.01
CA HIS A 29 -3.84 -16.93 -15.00
C HIS A 29 -2.52 -17.21 -14.29
N PRO A 30 -1.64 -18.05 -14.85
CA PRO A 30 -0.34 -18.28 -14.25
C PRO A 30 0.47 -16.99 -14.32
N VAL A 31 0.41 -16.19 -13.26
CA VAL A 31 1.27 -15.04 -13.06
C VAL A 31 2.59 -15.56 -12.54
N THR A 32 3.68 -15.30 -13.26
CA THR A 32 5.02 -15.58 -12.75
C THR A 32 5.26 -14.72 -11.51
N LEU A 33 5.32 -15.38 -10.35
CA LEU A 33 5.67 -14.72 -9.09
C LEU A 33 7.19 -14.54 -9.04
N VAL A 34 7.63 -13.32 -8.74
CA VAL A 34 9.04 -13.01 -8.51
C VAL A 34 9.17 -12.21 -7.23
N GLU A 35 10.10 -12.61 -6.37
CA GLU A 35 10.40 -11.91 -5.13
C GLU A 35 10.95 -10.51 -5.40
N SER A 36 10.48 -9.52 -4.64
CA SER A 36 10.91 -8.13 -4.81
C SER A 36 12.43 -7.95 -4.60
N THR A 37 13.02 -8.71 -3.68
CA THR A 37 14.47 -8.72 -3.44
C THR A 37 15.25 -9.21 -4.65
N GLU A 38 14.72 -10.20 -5.37
CA GLU A 38 15.33 -10.73 -6.58
C GLU A 38 15.19 -9.74 -7.74
N LEU A 39 14.01 -9.14 -7.92
CA LEU A 39 13.77 -8.10 -8.93
C LEU A 39 14.70 -6.89 -8.77
N LEU A 40 14.91 -6.46 -7.52
CA LEU A 40 15.68 -5.26 -7.22
C LEU A 40 17.19 -5.51 -7.11
N ARG A 41 17.63 -6.77 -6.94
CA ARG A 41 19.04 -7.18 -6.84
C ARG A 41 19.86 -6.30 -5.89
N GLY A 42 19.33 -6.04 -4.70
CA GLY A 42 19.97 -5.21 -3.66
C GLY A 42 19.82 -3.70 -3.84
N ASN A 43 19.21 -3.24 -4.93
CA ASN A 43 18.93 -1.83 -5.15
C ASN A 43 17.55 -1.43 -4.59
N LYS A 44 17.25 -0.13 -4.58
CA LYS A 44 15.88 0.36 -4.26
C LYS A 44 15.01 0.53 -5.51
N THR A 45 15.58 0.41 -6.70
CA THR A 45 14.89 0.64 -7.97
C THR A 45 15.49 -0.22 -9.07
N VAL A 46 14.66 -0.66 -10.01
CA VAL A 46 15.06 -1.30 -11.26
C VAL A 46 14.42 -0.58 -12.45
N GLY A 47 15.17 -0.44 -13.54
CA GLY A 47 14.66 0.07 -14.81
C GLY A 47 14.03 -1.05 -15.62
N ILE A 48 12.86 -0.80 -16.20
CA ILE A 48 12.11 -1.73 -17.03
C ILE A 48 11.89 -1.08 -18.39
N LEU A 49 12.45 -1.66 -19.45
CA LEU A 49 12.12 -1.25 -20.81
C LEU A 49 10.78 -1.91 -21.19
N HIS A 50 9.78 -1.09 -21.45
CA HIS A 50 8.45 -1.55 -21.82
C HIS A 50 7.91 -0.71 -22.97
N ASN A 51 7.57 -1.35 -24.09
CA ASN A 51 7.09 -0.69 -25.30
C ASN A 51 8.02 0.47 -25.76
N GLY A 52 9.33 0.27 -25.68
CA GLY A 52 10.33 1.28 -26.08
C GLY A 52 10.49 2.46 -25.12
N SER A 53 9.73 2.51 -24.01
CA SER A 53 9.89 3.51 -22.95
C SER A 53 10.57 2.91 -21.73
N LEU A 54 11.36 3.70 -21.03
CA LEU A 54 11.91 3.32 -19.74
C LEU A 54 10.85 3.58 -18.65
N TYR A 55 10.64 2.57 -17.82
CA TYR A 55 9.86 2.65 -16.59
C TYR A 55 10.76 2.34 -15.40
N ARG A 56 10.36 2.77 -14.21
CA ARG A 56 11.09 2.55 -12.96
C ARG A 56 10.19 1.89 -11.94
N LEU A 57 10.55 0.68 -11.52
CA LEU A 57 9.92 0.00 -10.38
C LEU A 57 10.78 0.26 -9.14
N GLN A 58 10.20 0.85 -8.09
CA GLN A 58 10.93 1.25 -6.88
C GLN A 58 10.24 0.79 -5.59
N ALA A 59 11.04 0.38 -4.61
CA ALA A 59 10.57 0.15 -3.24
C ALA A 59 10.49 1.47 -2.46
N THR A 60 9.34 1.72 -1.85
CA THR A 60 9.08 2.90 -1.04
C THR A 60 9.38 2.64 0.44
N LYS A 61 9.53 3.72 1.21
CA LYS A 61 9.72 3.63 2.68
C LYS A 61 8.53 2.99 3.41
N LEU A 62 7.32 3.06 2.82
CA LEU A 62 6.10 2.45 3.35
C LEU A 62 5.93 0.97 2.93
N GLY A 63 6.96 0.37 2.32
CA GLY A 63 6.96 -1.06 1.96
C GLY A 63 6.16 -1.41 0.71
N LYS A 64 5.79 -0.42 -0.12
CA LYS A 64 5.11 -0.64 -1.41
C LYS A 64 6.07 -0.53 -2.58
N LEU A 65 5.81 -1.29 -3.64
CA LEU A 65 6.44 -1.08 -4.94
C LEU A 65 5.63 -0.09 -5.76
N ILE A 66 6.29 0.87 -6.39
CA ILE A 66 5.67 1.86 -7.28
C ILE A 66 6.34 1.80 -8.65
N LEU A 67 5.52 1.70 -9.70
CA LEU A 67 5.96 1.80 -11.08
C LEU A 67 5.71 3.23 -11.58
N THR A 68 6.74 3.93 -12.03
CA THR A 68 6.63 5.21 -12.73
C THR A 68 7.14 5.08 -14.15
N LYS A 69 6.67 5.97 -15.03
CA LYS A 69 7.37 6.24 -16.29
C LYS A 69 8.62 7.08 -16.01
#